data_AF-A0A4V1IVT1-F1
#
_entry.id   AF-A0A4V1IVT1-F1
#
_cell.length_a   1.000
_cell.length_b   1.000
_cell.length_c   1.000
_cell.angle_alpha   90.00
_cell.angle_beta   90.00
_cell.angle_gamma   90.00
#
_symmetry.space_group_name_H-M   'P 1'
#
loop_
_entity.id
_entity.type
_entity.pdbx_description
1 polymer ?
#
loop_
_entity_poly.entity_id
_entity_poly.type
_entity_poly.pdbx_seq_one_letter_code
_entity_poly.pdbx_strand_id
1 'polypeptide(L)'
;IEPSTDINDVCPVQDSGMLFVANETSRMHTYYIPAMGPAPRWCSFLDNLTEEMEENPQQTAYDDFKFVTKKELASLGMEHLIGTNVLKAYMHGYFMDLRLYEKAKLIANPFAYEEHRKRVINEKLEKQRESRIRATIKLPKVNRDLASRLLQEEPSKRNKKKAEDDRFQDMFENPDFQVDQMTDEFRLLNPSTVPVGNARA
;
A
#
# COMPACT_ATOMS: atom_id res chain seq x y z
N ILE A 1 26.44 -7.78 -43.42
CA ILE A 1 25.10 -7.30 -43.85
C ILE A 1 24.55 -8.39 -44.76
N GLU A 2 23.43 -9.01 -44.37
CA GLU A 2 22.77 -10.03 -45.17
C GLU A 2 21.35 -9.54 -45.49
N PRO A 3 21.10 -9.02 -46.71
CA PRO A 3 19.74 -8.72 -47.12
C PRO A 3 18.92 -10.00 -47.26
N SER A 4 17.60 -9.90 -47.06
CA SER A 4 16.65 -11.00 -47.28
C SER A 4 16.38 -11.30 -48.75
N THR A 5 16.96 -10.52 -49.67
CA THR A 5 16.77 -10.63 -51.12
C THR A 5 18.12 -10.62 -51.83
N ASP A 6 18.15 -11.22 -53.02
CA ASP A 6 19.35 -11.32 -53.83
C ASP A 6 19.87 -9.95 -54.26
N ILE A 7 21.20 -9.81 -54.27
CA ILE A 7 21.92 -8.59 -54.66
C ILE A 7 22.43 -8.74 -56.09
N ASN A 8 22.17 -7.73 -56.91
CA ASN A 8 22.64 -7.65 -58.30
C ASN A 8 23.93 -6.85 -58.43
N ASP A 9 24.03 -5.70 -57.75
CA ASP A 9 25.19 -4.82 -57.83
C ASP A 9 25.34 -3.97 -56.55
N VAL A 10 26.57 -3.53 -56.26
CA VAL A 10 26.90 -2.71 -55.08
C VAL A 10 27.78 -1.54 -55.49
N CYS A 11 27.33 -0.33 -55.15
CA CYS A 11 28.07 0.90 -55.39
C CYS A 11 28.44 1.58 -54.05
N PRO A 12 29.72 1.56 -53.64
CA PRO A 12 30.18 2.32 -52.48
C PRO A 12 30.35 3.81 -52.81
N VAL A 13 29.94 4.68 -51.89
CA VAL A 13 30.19 6.11 -51.98
C VAL A 13 31.59 6.40 -51.45
N GLN A 14 32.41 7.05 -52.27
CA GLN A 14 33.79 7.41 -51.93
C GLN A 14 33.84 8.25 -50.64
N ASP A 15 34.82 7.96 -49.79
CA ASP A 15 35.09 8.65 -48.51
C ASP A 15 33.92 8.68 -47.51
N SER A 16 32.99 7.72 -47.59
CA SER A 16 31.88 7.60 -46.63
C SER A 16 31.54 6.14 -46.31
N GLY A 17 30.84 5.92 -45.19
CA GLY A 17 30.33 4.60 -44.81
C GLY A 17 29.07 4.14 -45.56
N MET A 18 28.68 4.81 -46.65
CA MET A 18 27.44 4.56 -47.39
C MET A 18 27.63 3.58 -48.57
N LEU A 19 26.72 2.63 -48.67
CA LEU A 19 26.68 1.59 -49.70
C LEU A 19 25.29 1.56 -50.35
N PHE A 20 25.23 1.75 -51.67
CA PHE A 20 24.03 1.50 -52.45
C PHE A 20 24.03 0.06 -52.94
N VAL A 21 22.93 -0.65 -52.72
CA VAL A 21 22.78 -2.06 -53.11
C VAL A 21 21.56 -2.16 -54.02
N ALA A 22 21.80 -2.60 -55.25
CA ALA A 22 20.76 -2.98 -56.19
C ALA A 22 20.33 -4.41 -55.87
N ASN A 23 19.06 -4.60 -55.53
CA ASN A 23 18.47 -5.88 -55.20
C ASN A 23 17.19 -6.14 -56.01
N GLU A 24 16.67 -7.36 -55.93
CA GLU A 24 15.47 -7.80 -56.66
C GLU A 24 14.14 -7.20 -56.14
N THR A 25 14.18 -6.30 -55.15
CA THR A 25 12.98 -5.63 -54.61
C THR A 25 12.68 -4.35 -55.37
N SER A 26 11.41 -3.93 -55.39
CA SER A 26 10.99 -2.65 -56.00
C SER A 26 11.64 -1.40 -55.37
N ARG A 27 12.26 -1.53 -54.19
CA ARG A 27 13.01 -0.47 -53.52
C ARG A 27 14.45 -0.93 -53.35
N MET A 28 15.39 -0.16 -53.89
CA MET A 28 16.82 -0.36 -53.68
C MET A 28 17.16 -0.20 -52.20
N HIS A 29 18.14 -0.97 -51.72
CA HIS A 29 18.61 -0.88 -50.35
C HIS A 29 19.83 0.05 -50.24
N THR A 30 19.86 0.83 -49.17
CA THR A 30 21.00 1.68 -48.82
C THR A 30 21.46 1.31 -47.43
N TYR A 31 22.73 0.93 -47.30
CA TYR A 31 23.33 0.60 -46.02
C TYR A 31 24.30 1.68 -45.61
N TYR A 32 24.21 2.11 -44.36
CA TYR A 32 25.16 3.01 -43.74
C TYR A 32 25.90 2.26 -42.63
N ILE A 33 27.24 2.28 -42.67
CA ILE A 33 28.11 1.65 -41.67
C ILE A 33 28.91 2.76 -40.98
N PRO A 34 28.48 3.22 -39.79
CA PRO A 34 29.18 4.29 -39.06
C PRO A 34 30.65 3.96 -38.74
N ALA A 35 30.96 2.68 -38.52
CA ALA A 35 32.32 2.22 -38.22
C ALA A 35 33.30 2.35 -39.40
N MET A 36 32.81 2.44 -40.64
CA MET A 36 33.67 2.52 -41.84
C MET A 36 33.99 3.97 -42.24
N GLY A 37 33.12 4.92 -41.87
CA GLY A 37 33.32 6.33 -42.17
C GLY A 37 32.06 7.17 -41.94
N PRO A 38 32.20 8.50 -41.86
CA PRO A 38 31.09 9.43 -41.67
C PRO A 38 30.10 9.40 -42.84
N ALA A 39 28.86 9.86 -42.63
CA ALA A 39 27.92 10.06 -43.72
C ALA A 39 28.41 11.17 -44.69
N PRO A 40 28.07 11.07 -45.98
CA PRO A 40 28.45 12.09 -46.95
C PRO A 40 27.74 13.42 -46.65
N ARG A 41 28.34 14.54 -47.08
CA ARG A 41 27.86 15.90 -46.73
C ARG A 41 26.39 16.20 -47.04
N TRP A 42 25.83 15.56 -48.07
CA TRP A 42 24.42 15.70 -48.45
C TRP A 42 23.45 14.88 -47.57
N CYS A 43 23.97 14.05 -46.67
CA CYS A 43 23.25 13.18 -45.75
C CYS A 43 23.85 13.22 -44.34
N SER A 44 24.30 14.38 -43.88
CA SER A 44 24.84 14.56 -42.50
C SER A 44 23.84 14.21 -41.40
N PHE A 45 22.53 14.22 -41.71
CA PHE A 45 21.49 13.84 -40.76
C PHE A 45 21.50 12.34 -40.42
N LEU A 46 22.05 11.49 -41.29
CA LEU A 46 22.13 10.05 -41.01
C LEU A 46 23.05 9.75 -39.81
N ASP A 47 24.15 10.50 -39.66
CA ASP A 47 25.05 10.37 -38.50
C ASP A 47 24.29 10.63 -37.20
N ASN A 48 23.56 11.75 -37.13
CA ASN A 48 22.74 12.09 -35.97
C ASN A 48 21.68 11.03 -35.67
N LEU A 49 20.98 10.53 -36.70
CA LEU A 49 19.95 9.51 -36.53
C LEU A 49 20.54 8.19 -36.03
N THR A 50 21.72 7.80 -36.55
CA THR A 50 22.41 6.60 -36.06
C THR A 50 22.98 6.77 -34.67
N GLU A 51 23.44 7.96 -34.30
CA GLU A 51 23.92 8.28 -32.96
C GLU A 51 22.77 8.24 -31.94
N GLU A 52 21.59 8.80 -32.29
CA GLU A 52 20.37 8.67 -31.48
C GLU A 52 19.89 7.21 -31.34
N MET A 53 20.01 6.41 -32.40
CA MET A 53 19.68 4.98 -32.38
C MET A 53 20.71 4.15 -31.59
N GLU A 54 21.98 4.56 -31.59
CA GLU A 54 23.04 3.91 -30.79
C GLU A 54 22.90 4.25 -29.30
N GLU A 55 22.48 5.49 -28.98
CA GLU A 55 22.14 5.88 -27.61
C GLU A 55 20.91 5.11 -27.08
N ASN A 56 19.93 4.79 -27.94
CA ASN A 56 18.71 4.07 -27.57
C ASN A 56 18.51 2.79 -28.42
N PRO A 57 19.26 1.71 -28.17
CA PRO A 57 19.14 0.46 -28.93
C PRO A 57 17.84 -0.31 -28.66
N GLN A 58 17.01 0.19 -27.74
CA GLN A 58 15.71 -0.39 -27.40
C GLN A 58 14.59 0.49 -27.95
N GLN A 59 14.22 0.28 -29.20
CA GLN A 59 12.79 0.37 -29.52
C GLN A 59 12.12 -0.84 -28.87
N THR A 60 11.86 -0.74 -27.57
CA THR A 60 10.93 -1.61 -26.87
C THR A 60 9.57 -1.38 -27.54
N ALA A 61 9.22 -2.22 -28.50
CA ALA A 61 7.90 -2.29 -29.15
C ALA A 61 6.73 -2.54 -28.16
N TYR A 62 7.00 -2.44 -26.86
CA TYR A 62 6.11 -2.66 -25.73
C TYR A 62 6.11 -1.49 -24.73
N ASP A 63 6.59 -0.30 -25.09
CA ASP A 63 6.59 0.86 -24.19
C ASP A 63 5.18 1.21 -23.66
N ASP A 64 4.15 1.00 -24.49
CA ASP A 64 2.76 1.27 -24.14
C ASP A 64 2.02 0.06 -23.54
N PHE A 65 2.69 -1.07 -23.30
CA PHE A 65 2.03 -2.29 -22.81
C PHE A 65 2.48 -2.66 -21.39
N LYS A 66 1.49 -2.78 -20.49
CA LYS A 66 1.69 -3.32 -19.15
C LYS A 66 1.41 -4.82 -19.13
N PHE A 67 2.34 -5.59 -18.59
CA PHE A 67 2.09 -6.99 -18.25
C PHE A 67 1.18 -7.07 -17.03
N VAL A 68 0.07 -7.80 -17.18
CA VAL A 68 -0.97 -8.02 -16.17
C VAL A 68 -1.11 -9.52 -15.93
N THR A 69 -1.07 -9.92 -14.65
CA THR A 69 -1.29 -11.32 -14.27
C THR A 69 -2.79 -11.66 -14.30
N LYS A 70 -3.13 -12.95 -14.42
CA LYS A 70 -4.53 -13.41 -14.37
C LYS A 70 -5.26 -12.96 -13.08
N LYS A 71 -4.53 -12.87 -11.96
CA LYS A 71 -5.07 -12.40 -10.66
C LYS A 71 -5.39 -10.91 -10.69
N GLU A 72 -4.53 -10.09 -11.28
CA GLU A 72 -4.77 -8.65 -11.41
C GLU A 72 -5.93 -8.37 -12.37
N LEU A 73 -6.01 -9.12 -13.47
CA LEU A 73 -7.12 -9.01 -14.41
C LEU A 73 -8.48 -9.35 -13.75
N ALA A 74 -8.49 -10.36 -12.88
CA ALA A 74 -9.63 -10.72 -12.05
C ALA A 74 -10.03 -9.59 -11.09
N SER A 75 -9.05 -9.00 -10.39
CA SER A 75 -9.31 -7.88 -9.46
C SER A 75 -9.85 -6.63 -10.16
N LEU A 76 -9.47 -6.42 -11.43
CA LEU A 76 -9.93 -5.31 -12.25
C LEU A 76 -11.28 -5.59 -12.93
N GLY A 77 -11.84 -6.81 -12.79
CA GLY A 77 -13.10 -7.21 -13.42
C GLY A 77 -13.01 -7.40 -14.94
N MET A 78 -11.80 -7.55 -15.50
CA MET A 78 -11.53 -7.60 -16.94
C MET A 78 -11.35 -9.03 -17.48
N GLU A 79 -11.86 -10.05 -16.78
CA GLU A 79 -11.78 -11.45 -17.22
C GLU A 79 -12.53 -11.71 -18.54
N HIS A 80 -13.59 -10.94 -18.81
CA HIS A 80 -14.37 -11.03 -20.04
C HIS A 80 -13.57 -10.63 -21.30
N LEU A 81 -12.44 -9.93 -21.15
CA LEU A 81 -11.57 -9.55 -22.26
C LEU A 81 -10.59 -10.66 -22.67
N ILE A 82 -10.54 -11.76 -21.93
CA ILE A 82 -9.68 -12.91 -22.27
C ILE A 82 -10.15 -13.50 -23.61
N GLY A 83 -9.24 -13.56 -24.59
CA GLY A 83 -9.53 -14.07 -25.94
C GLY A 83 -9.92 -12.99 -26.95
N THR A 84 -10.09 -11.74 -26.52
CA THR A 84 -10.23 -10.59 -27.42
C THR A 84 -8.87 -10.01 -27.81
N ASN A 85 -8.80 -9.28 -28.93
CA ASN A 85 -7.57 -8.65 -29.43
C ASN A 85 -7.02 -7.53 -28.50
N VAL A 86 -7.74 -7.19 -27.43
CA VAL A 86 -7.34 -6.16 -26.46
C VAL A 86 -6.27 -6.67 -25.50
N LEU A 87 -6.23 -7.99 -25.27
CA LEU A 87 -5.26 -8.64 -24.38
C LEU A 87 -4.38 -9.58 -25.19
N LYS A 88 -3.07 -9.28 -25.23
CA LYS A 88 -2.11 -10.16 -25.89
C LYS A 88 -1.62 -11.20 -24.89
N ALA A 89 -2.01 -12.46 -25.08
CA ALA A 89 -1.54 -13.55 -24.22
C ALA A 89 -0.01 -13.71 -24.33
N TYR A 90 0.67 -13.76 -23.19
CA TYR A 90 2.11 -13.97 -23.13
C TYR A 90 2.50 -14.80 -21.90
N MET A 91 3.07 -15.97 -22.15
CA MET A 91 3.49 -16.96 -21.14
C MET A 91 2.37 -17.33 -20.15
N HIS A 92 2.25 -16.58 -19.05
CA HIS A 92 1.34 -16.83 -17.93
C HIS A 92 0.49 -15.60 -17.55
N GLY A 93 0.45 -14.60 -18.42
CA GLY A 93 -0.34 -13.39 -18.24
C GLY A 93 -0.75 -12.78 -19.57
N TYR A 94 -1.08 -11.49 -19.52
CA TYR A 94 -1.54 -10.74 -20.67
C TYR A 94 -0.82 -9.40 -20.73
N PHE A 95 -0.40 -8.98 -21.92
CA PHE A 95 -0.06 -7.58 -22.16
C PHE A 95 -1.34 -6.82 -22.48
N MET A 96 -1.55 -5.73 -21.75
CA MET A 96 -2.65 -4.79 -21.89
C MET A 96 -2.06 -3.40 -22.18
N ASP A 97 -2.73 -2.60 -23.01
CA ASP A 97 -2.39 -1.18 -23.18
C ASP A 97 -2.41 -0.46 -21.81
N LEU A 98 -1.34 0.27 -21.49
CA LEU A 98 -1.15 1.01 -20.26
C LEU A 98 -2.33 1.95 -19.97
N ARG A 99 -2.88 2.61 -21.00
CA ARG A 99 -4.02 3.52 -20.88
C ARG A 99 -5.29 2.80 -20.44
N LEU A 100 -5.49 1.58 -20.92
CA LEU A 100 -6.63 0.76 -20.54
C LEU A 100 -6.48 0.28 -19.09
N TYR A 101 -5.27 -0.14 -18.72
CA TYR A 101 -4.95 -0.57 -17.36
C TYR A 101 -5.18 0.55 -16.33
N GLU A 102 -4.75 1.78 -16.63
CA GLU A 102 -4.96 2.92 -15.74
C GLU A 102 -6.46 3.26 -15.55
N LYS A 103 -7.23 3.27 -16.64
CA LYS A 103 -8.68 3.46 -16.57
C LYS A 103 -9.35 2.36 -15.74
N ALA A 104 -8.97 1.11 -15.97
CA ALA A 104 -9.45 -0.04 -15.20
C ALA A 104 -9.15 0.13 -13.71
N LYS A 105 -7.92 0.53 -13.39
CA LYS A 105 -7.45 0.71 -12.01
C LYS A 105 -8.20 1.82 -11.29
N LEU A 106 -8.52 2.91 -11.98
CA LEU A 106 -9.34 4.01 -11.44
C LEU A 106 -10.78 3.55 -11.17
N ILE A 107 -11.38 2.78 -12.09
CA ILE A 107 -12.75 2.27 -11.96
C ILE A 107 -12.85 1.18 -10.88
N ALA A 108 -11.84 0.30 -10.78
CA ALA A 108 -11.82 -0.78 -9.80
C ALA A 108 -11.57 -0.28 -8.38
N ASN A 109 -10.87 0.85 -8.22
CA ASN A 109 -10.57 1.45 -6.92
C ASN A 109 -11.18 2.86 -6.71
N PRO A 110 -12.51 3.07 -6.85
CA PRO A 110 -13.10 4.40 -6.63
C PRO A 110 -12.96 4.86 -5.17
N PHE A 111 -12.92 3.90 -4.24
CA PHE A 111 -12.94 4.15 -2.80
C PHE A 111 -11.57 4.08 -2.13
N ALA A 112 -10.48 3.75 -2.84
CA ALA A 112 -9.18 3.55 -2.18
C ALA A 112 -8.71 4.79 -1.40
N TYR A 113 -8.99 6.00 -1.91
CA TYR A 113 -8.68 7.24 -1.19
C TYR A 113 -9.59 7.46 0.04
N GLU A 114 -10.89 7.19 -0.08
CA GLU A 114 -11.84 7.32 1.03
C GLU A 114 -11.59 6.29 2.13
N GLU A 115 -11.29 5.05 1.75
CA GLU A 115 -10.99 3.97 2.67
C GLU A 115 -9.66 4.22 3.40
N HIS A 116 -8.64 4.69 2.68
CA HIS A 116 -7.39 5.13 3.29
C HIS A 116 -7.62 6.28 4.28
N ARG A 117 -8.44 7.29 3.93
CA ARG A 117 -8.85 8.36 4.87
C ARG A 117 -9.54 7.80 6.11
N LYS A 118 -10.53 6.91 5.94
CA LYS A 118 -11.27 6.31 7.06
C LYS A 118 -10.33 5.51 7.97
N ARG A 119 -9.39 4.76 7.40
CA ARG A 119 -8.39 3.99 8.16
C ARG A 119 -7.50 4.90 9.01
N VAL A 120 -6.97 5.97 8.41
CA VAL A 120 -6.14 6.95 9.14
C VAL A 120 -6.94 7.65 10.25
N ILE A 121 -8.20 8.00 9.99
CA ILE A 121 -9.09 8.60 11.00
C ILE A 121 -9.34 7.63 12.15
N ASN A 122 -9.63 6.36 11.85
CA ASN A 122 -9.87 5.33 12.86
C ASN A 122 -8.62 5.06 13.70
N GLU A 123 -7.45 4.93 13.08
CA GLU A 123 -6.19 4.73 13.80
C GLU A 123 -5.88 5.91 14.73
N LYS A 124 -6.14 7.14 14.27
CA LYS A 124 -6.00 8.34 15.11
C LYS A 124 -7.00 8.35 16.27
N LEU A 125 -8.24 7.91 16.03
CA LEU A 125 -9.27 7.79 17.05
C LEU A 125 -8.94 6.70 18.08
N GLU A 126 -8.40 5.56 17.65
CA GLU A 126 -7.96 4.47 18.52
C GLU A 126 -6.80 4.90 19.39
N LYS A 127 -5.78 5.57 18.84
CA LYS A 127 -4.68 6.16 19.61
C LYS A 127 -5.19 7.14 20.69
N GLN A 128 -6.22 7.92 20.37
CA GLN A 128 -6.88 8.80 21.34
C GLN A 128 -7.73 8.04 22.38
N ARG A 129 -8.31 6.89 22.02
CA ARG A 129 -9.07 6.03 22.95
C ARG A 129 -8.12 5.27 23.89
N GLU A 130 -7.01 4.75 23.39
CA GLU A 130 -5.98 4.07 24.19
C GLU A 130 -5.36 5.01 25.23
N SER A 131 -5.05 6.25 24.86
CA SER A 131 -4.53 7.24 25.82
C SER A 131 -5.56 7.59 26.90
N ARG A 132 -6.86 7.61 26.55
CA ARG A 132 -7.95 7.83 27.52
C ARG A 132 -8.13 6.66 28.49
N ILE A 133 -7.93 5.43 28.05
CA ILE A 133 -8.11 4.22 28.88
C ILE A 133 -6.85 3.92 29.72
N ARG A 134 -5.66 4.33 29.26
CA ARG A 134 -4.39 4.23 30.01
C ARG A 134 -4.18 5.32 31.07
N ALA A 135 -5.16 6.19 31.31
CA ALA A 135 -5.22 6.94 32.56
C ALA A 135 -5.52 5.92 33.68
N THR A 136 -4.46 5.23 34.12
CA THR A 136 -4.49 4.20 35.16
C THR A 136 -5.27 4.75 36.33
N ILE A 137 -6.45 4.16 36.56
CA ILE A 137 -7.29 4.45 37.71
C ILE A 137 -6.43 4.09 38.92
N LYS A 138 -5.86 5.09 39.60
CA LYS A 138 -5.10 4.88 40.82
C LYS A 138 -6.10 4.40 41.87
N LEU A 139 -6.16 3.09 42.10
CA LEU A 139 -6.93 2.57 43.21
C LEU A 139 -6.30 3.13 44.50
N PRO A 140 -7.11 3.67 45.43
CA PRO A 140 -6.62 4.21 46.68
C PRO A 140 -5.98 3.13 47.57
N LYS A 141 -5.16 3.55 48.54
CA LYS A 141 -4.41 2.64 49.42
C LYS A 141 -5.33 1.94 50.44
N VAL A 142 -6.35 2.65 50.94
CA VAL A 142 -7.34 2.14 51.90
C VAL A 142 -8.65 1.82 51.16
N ASN A 143 -9.37 0.77 51.58
CA ASN A 143 -10.65 0.36 50.99
C ASN A 143 -10.61 0.08 49.48
N ARG A 144 -9.59 -0.67 49.03
CA ARG A 144 -9.41 -1.06 47.61
C ARG A 144 -10.61 -1.80 47.01
N ASP A 145 -11.24 -2.66 47.79
CA ASP A 145 -12.41 -3.45 47.35
C ASP A 145 -13.68 -2.59 47.25
N LEU A 146 -13.82 -1.58 48.11
CA LEU A 146 -14.91 -0.61 48.01
C LEU A 146 -14.72 0.28 46.77
N ALA A 147 -13.50 0.75 46.54
CA ALA A 147 -13.17 1.56 45.37
C ALA A 147 -13.32 0.79 44.05
N SER A 148 -13.01 -0.51 44.02
CA SER A 148 -13.19 -1.35 42.83
C SER A 148 -14.67 -1.63 42.55
N ARG A 149 -15.50 -1.89 43.57
CA ARG A 149 -16.96 -2.05 43.43
C ARG A 149 -17.61 -0.76 42.94
N LEU A 150 -17.26 0.39 43.51
CA LEU A 150 -17.73 1.72 43.05
C LEU A 150 -17.35 2.02 41.60
N LEU A 151 -16.25 1.44 41.10
CA LEU A 151 -15.81 1.58 39.73
C LEU A 151 -16.52 0.61 38.77
N GLN A 152 -16.83 -0.59 39.23
CA GLN A 152 -17.50 -1.65 38.45
C GLN A 152 -19.00 -1.42 38.33
N GLU A 153 -19.66 -0.90 39.37
CA GLU A 153 -21.10 -0.64 39.37
C GLU A 153 -21.51 0.56 38.49
N GLU A 154 -20.57 1.39 38.00
CA GLU A 154 -20.92 2.72 37.48
C GLU A 154 -20.25 3.13 36.15
N PRO A 155 -20.98 3.08 35.02
CA PRO A 155 -20.71 3.93 33.85
C PRO A 155 -21.34 5.33 33.96
N SER A 156 -22.07 5.66 35.04
CA SER A 156 -22.80 6.92 35.16
C SER A 156 -21.93 8.06 35.75
N LYS A 157 -21.88 9.21 35.05
CA LYS A 157 -20.99 10.35 35.36
C LYS A 157 -21.20 11.01 36.74
N ARG A 158 -22.27 10.67 37.47
CA ARG A 158 -22.64 11.32 38.75
C ARG A 158 -21.87 10.77 39.94
N ASN A 159 -21.57 9.47 39.97
CA ASN A 159 -20.90 8.84 41.12
C ASN A 159 -19.36 8.85 41.00
N LYS A 160 -18.80 8.90 39.77
CA LYS A 160 -17.35 9.12 39.57
C LYS A 160 -16.86 10.44 40.18
N LYS A 161 -17.70 11.47 40.17
CA LYS A 161 -17.42 12.75 40.84
C LYS A 161 -17.31 12.64 42.36
N LYS A 162 -17.96 11.65 43.01
CA LYS A 162 -17.88 11.47 44.47
C LYS A 162 -16.58 10.78 44.89
N ALA A 163 -16.03 9.91 44.05
CA ALA A 163 -14.72 9.29 44.28
C ALA A 163 -13.55 10.25 44.03
N GLU A 164 -13.75 11.28 43.20
CA GLU A 164 -12.79 12.38 42.95
C GLU A 164 -13.13 13.66 43.74
N ASP A 165 -14.07 13.62 44.69
CA ASP A 165 -14.45 14.78 45.53
C ASP A 165 -13.49 14.85 46.73
N ASP A 166 -12.74 15.95 46.84
CA ASP A 166 -11.75 16.21 47.91
C ASP A 166 -12.31 15.95 49.32
N ARG A 167 -13.62 16.11 49.53
CA ARG A 167 -14.26 15.88 50.84
C ARG A 167 -14.28 14.42 51.30
N PHE A 168 -14.10 13.46 50.38
CA PHE A 168 -14.10 12.03 50.69
C PHE A 168 -12.71 11.39 50.54
N GLN A 169 -11.68 12.20 50.26
CA GLN A 169 -10.31 11.73 50.12
C GLN A 169 -9.80 11.04 51.40
N ASP A 170 -10.15 11.58 52.57
CA ASP A 170 -9.79 11.02 53.88
C ASP A 170 -10.30 9.58 54.10
N MET A 171 -11.45 9.22 53.51
CA MET A 171 -12.03 7.87 53.62
C MET A 171 -11.20 6.80 52.89
N PHE A 172 -10.35 7.22 51.95
CA PHE A 172 -9.54 6.36 51.08
C PHE A 172 -8.04 6.44 51.37
N GLU A 173 -7.61 7.38 52.23
CA GLU A 173 -6.22 7.56 52.65
C GLU A 173 -5.96 7.21 54.13
N ASN A 174 -6.91 7.50 55.03
CA ASN A 174 -6.71 7.28 56.46
C ASN A 174 -7.05 5.81 56.85
N PRO A 175 -6.11 5.07 57.48
CA PRO A 175 -6.32 3.68 57.90
C PRO A 175 -7.47 3.48 58.89
N ASP A 176 -7.87 4.51 59.64
CA ASP A 176 -8.98 4.43 60.61
C ASP A 176 -10.33 4.15 59.94
N PHE A 177 -10.48 4.48 58.64
CA PHE A 177 -11.69 4.22 57.87
C PHE A 177 -11.65 2.87 57.13
N GLN A 178 -10.67 2.01 57.42
CA GLN A 178 -10.60 0.68 56.81
C GLN A 178 -11.82 -0.17 57.19
N VAL A 179 -12.57 -0.59 56.18
CA VAL A 179 -13.75 -1.45 56.38
C VAL A 179 -13.30 -2.87 56.66
N ASP A 180 -13.44 -3.29 57.92
CA ASP A 180 -13.22 -4.67 58.32
C ASP A 180 -14.49 -5.51 58.05
N GLN A 181 -14.38 -6.46 57.13
CA GLN A 181 -15.48 -7.35 56.75
C GLN A 181 -15.71 -8.49 57.76
N MET A 182 -14.80 -8.67 58.73
CA MET A 182 -14.87 -9.73 59.74
C MET A 182 -15.66 -9.31 60.99
N THR A 183 -15.83 -8.01 61.22
CA THR A 183 -16.58 -7.48 62.36
C THR A 183 -18.05 -7.87 62.31
N ASP A 184 -18.61 -8.31 63.44
CA ASP A 184 -20.02 -8.74 63.53
C ASP A 184 -21.00 -7.63 63.13
N GLU A 185 -20.69 -6.36 63.43
CA GLU A 185 -21.48 -5.19 63.04
C GLU A 185 -21.60 -5.04 61.52
N PHE A 186 -20.49 -5.25 60.78
CA PHE A 186 -20.48 -5.18 59.33
C PHE A 186 -21.32 -6.30 58.70
N ARG A 187 -21.23 -7.51 59.26
CA ARG A 187 -21.95 -8.69 58.78
C ARG A 187 -23.46 -8.59 59.04
N LEU A 188 -23.86 -7.96 60.13
CA LEU A 188 -25.27 -7.72 60.46
C LEU A 188 -25.91 -6.70 59.49
N LEU A 189 -25.15 -5.67 59.11
CA LEU A 189 -25.59 -4.64 58.16
C LEU A 189 -25.52 -5.08 56.69
N ASN A 190 -24.64 -6.03 56.36
CA ASN A 190 -24.40 -6.49 54.99
C ASN A 190 -24.60 -8.02 54.84
N PRO A 191 -25.84 -8.52 55.00
CA PRO A 191 -26.13 -9.97 55.06
C PRO A 191 -25.84 -10.72 53.75
N SER A 192 -25.71 -10.02 52.62
CA SER A 192 -25.39 -10.59 51.31
C SER A 192 -23.88 -10.60 50.98
N THR A 193 -23.04 -10.01 51.83
CA THR A 193 -21.59 -9.97 51.60
C THR A 193 -20.93 -11.22 52.18
N VAL A 194 -20.22 -11.99 51.35
CA VAL A 194 -19.40 -13.10 51.81
C VAL A 194 -18.07 -12.52 52.29
N PRO A 195 -17.70 -12.65 53.58
CA PRO A 195 -16.42 -12.16 54.08
C PRO A 195 -15.29 -12.93 53.41
N VAL A 196 -14.38 -12.22 52.74
CA VAL A 196 -13.21 -12.82 52.08
C VAL A 196 -12.11 -13.04 53.13
N GLY A 197 -12.25 -14.09 53.92
CA GLY A 197 -11.27 -14.51 54.93
C GLY A 197 -10.62 -15.86 54.58
N ASN A 198 -9.35 -15.84 54.17
CA ASN A 198 -8.41 -16.96 54.04
C ASN A 198 -8.90 -18.29 53.42
N ALA A 199 -8.88 -18.38 52.09
CA ALA A 199 -8.60 -19.64 51.39
C ALA A 199 -7.08 -19.75 51.14
N ARG A 200 -6.33 -20.16 52.17
CA ARG A 200 -4.98 -20.71 52.03
C ARG A 200 -4.91 -22.03 52.79
N ALA A 201 -5.13 -23.10 52.04
CA ALA A 201 -4.50 -24.41 52.20
C ALA A 201 -4.27 -24.93 50.78
#